data_AF-A9VVD1-F1
#
_entry.id   AF-A9VVD1-F1
#
_cell.length_a   1.000
_cell.length_b   1.000
_cell.length_c   1.000
_cell.angle_alpha   90.00
_cell.angle_beta   90.00
_cell.angle_gamma   90.00
#
_symmetry.space_group_name_H-M   'P 1'
#
loop_
_entity.id
_entity.type
_entity.pdbx_description
1 polymer ?
#
loop_
_entity_poly.entity_id
_entity_poly.type
_entity_poly.pdbx_seq_one_letter_code
_entity_poly.pdbx_strand_id
1 'polypeptide(L)'
;MGKNYSVDRDKKGRYRHSYVFMRGTDVEIKLLGHEGLLKGKVITIEEYYCVLDMVGDGDPYQIIVNFAEVKYIRHKEFVSVEERSPNYTPEDKKTSFVFEIGENIVCAFKDGKRMKGFVLFEGAYYLYIKTEKGNFCTIMKSALSYIGCFCPSPEKGE
;
A
#
# COMPACT_ATOMS: atom_id res chain seq x y z
N MET A 1 2.42 17.75 -20.29
CA MET A 1 1.22 17.30 -19.54
C MET A 1 1.16 15.79 -19.65
N GLY A 2 1.51 15.07 -18.58
CA GLY A 2 1.40 13.62 -18.55
C GLY A 2 -0.05 13.24 -18.85
N LYS A 3 -0.25 12.38 -19.85
CA LYS A 3 -1.57 11.82 -20.14
C LYS A 3 -2.10 11.29 -18.81
N ASN A 4 -3.33 11.65 -18.45
CA ASN A 4 -4.08 10.80 -17.54
C ASN A 4 -4.11 9.46 -18.25
N TYR A 5 -3.22 8.54 -17.90
CA TYR A 5 -3.49 7.16 -18.21
C TYR A 5 -4.88 6.95 -17.63
N SER A 6 -5.83 6.54 -18.49
CA SER A 6 -6.90 5.71 -17.95
C SER A 6 -6.14 4.73 -17.10
N VAL A 7 -6.51 4.62 -15.83
CA VAL A 7 -6.07 3.49 -15.05
C VAL A 7 -6.29 2.32 -16.03
N ASP A 8 -5.25 1.67 -16.53
CA ASP A 8 -5.37 0.90 -17.78
C ASP A 8 -5.05 -0.54 -17.49
N ARG A 9 -5.75 -1.31 -18.30
CA ARG A 9 -6.46 -2.46 -17.84
C ARG A 9 -5.81 -3.68 -18.48
N ASP A 10 -5.75 -4.81 -17.79
CA ASP A 10 -5.35 -6.04 -18.47
C ASP A 10 -6.37 -6.40 -19.56
N LYS A 11 -6.13 -7.47 -20.31
CA LYS A 11 -6.91 -7.83 -21.53
C LYS A 11 -8.43 -7.98 -21.31
N LYS A 12 -8.92 -7.98 -20.05
CA LYS A 12 -10.34 -7.98 -19.66
C LYS A 12 -10.87 -6.65 -19.12
N GLY A 13 -10.03 -5.61 -18.99
CA GLY A 13 -10.46 -4.38 -18.34
C GLY A 13 -9.98 -4.20 -16.90
N ARG A 14 -8.78 -4.65 -16.44
CA ARG A 14 -8.37 -4.53 -15.01
C ARG A 14 -7.10 -3.75 -14.70
N TYR A 15 -7.19 -2.73 -13.85
CA TYR A 15 -6.06 -1.93 -13.37
C TYR A 15 -5.01 -2.81 -12.67
N ARG A 16 -3.77 -2.87 -13.16
CA ARG A 16 -2.78 -3.81 -12.60
C ARG A 16 -2.10 -3.34 -11.30
N HIS A 17 -1.94 -2.05 -11.02
CA HIS A 17 -1.11 -1.61 -9.87
C HIS A 17 -1.57 -0.35 -9.11
N SER A 18 -2.79 0.16 -9.33
CA SER A 18 -3.24 1.42 -8.72
C SER A 18 -3.73 1.31 -7.25
N TYR A 19 -3.40 0.25 -6.53
CA TYR A 19 -4.12 -0.12 -5.30
C TYR A 19 -3.35 0.08 -3.99
N VAL A 20 -2.46 1.06 -3.99
CA VAL A 20 -1.70 1.46 -2.79
C VAL A 20 -2.11 2.86 -2.36
N PHE A 21 -2.35 3.76 -3.34
CA PHE A 21 -2.78 5.14 -3.16
C PHE A 21 -3.20 5.73 -4.52
N MET A 22 -3.77 6.94 -4.54
CA MET A 22 -4.31 7.54 -5.77
C MET A 22 -3.52 8.79 -6.15
N ARG A 23 -3.56 9.14 -7.44
CA ARG A 23 -3.14 10.49 -7.84
C ARG A 23 -3.96 11.54 -7.09
N GLY A 24 -3.31 12.63 -6.69
CA GLY A 24 -3.88 13.73 -5.94
C GLY A 24 -3.88 13.53 -4.42
N THR A 25 -3.59 12.31 -3.94
CA THR A 25 -3.57 12.02 -2.50
C THR A 25 -2.26 12.42 -1.87
N ASP A 26 -2.34 12.99 -0.67
CA ASP A 26 -1.19 13.24 0.17
C ASP A 26 -0.75 11.94 0.86
N VAL A 27 0.55 11.64 0.79
CA VAL A 27 1.14 10.41 1.31
C VAL A 27 2.40 10.71 2.12
N GLU A 28 2.70 9.83 3.08
CA GLU A 28 4.01 9.76 3.74
C GLU A 28 4.69 8.44 3.35
N ILE A 29 5.76 8.50 2.54
CA ILE A 29 6.50 7.34 2.08
C ILE A 29 7.73 7.11 2.94
N LYS A 30 7.88 5.89 3.46
CA LYS A 30 9.10 5.42 4.11
C LYS A 30 9.91 4.60 3.12
N LEU A 31 11.15 5.00 2.85
CA LEU A 31 12.10 4.20 2.07
C LEU A 31 12.89 3.24 2.96
N LEU A 32 13.41 2.18 2.36
CA LEU A 32 14.40 1.30 2.98
C LEU A 32 15.70 2.07 3.23
N GLY A 33 16.33 1.85 4.39
CA GLY A 33 17.62 2.50 4.73
C GLY A 33 17.58 4.01 4.94
N HIS A 34 16.46 4.69 4.68
CA HIS A 34 16.33 6.14 4.86
C HIS A 34 15.69 6.48 6.20
N GLU A 35 16.25 7.44 6.96
CA GLU A 35 15.73 7.79 8.30
C GLU A 35 14.45 8.64 8.26
N GLY A 36 14.28 9.49 7.26
CA GLY A 36 13.10 10.36 7.10
C GLY A 36 11.89 9.70 6.45
N LEU A 37 10.76 10.42 6.49
CA LEU A 37 9.57 10.18 5.67
C LEU A 37 9.52 11.21 4.55
N LEU A 38 9.29 10.76 3.33
CA LEU A 38 8.99 11.65 2.20
C LEU A 38 7.52 12.02 2.28
N LYS A 39 7.21 13.31 2.32
CA LYS A 39 5.84 13.82 2.39
C LYS A 39 5.51 14.56 1.11
N GLY A 40 4.45 14.15 0.43
CA GLY A 40 4.13 14.73 -0.86
C GLY A 40 2.75 14.34 -1.37
N LYS A 41 2.32 15.07 -2.40
CA LYS A 41 1.12 14.75 -3.18
C LYS A 41 1.50 13.89 -4.36
N VAL A 42 0.79 12.79 -4.57
CA VAL A 42 1.04 11.88 -5.68
C VAL A 42 0.58 12.53 -6.99
N ILE A 43 1.48 12.75 -7.93
CA ILE A 43 1.17 13.35 -9.24
C ILE A 43 0.99 12.28 -10.31
N THR A 44 1.76 11.20 -10.26
CA THR A 44 1.71 10.12 -11.24
C THR A 44 2.04 8.79 -10.57
N ILE A 45 1.42 7.72 -11.05
CA ILE A 45 1.66 6.35 -10.60
C ILE A 45 1.90 5.53 -11.86
N GLU A 46 3.06 4.92 -11.94
CA GLU A 46 3.49 4.02 -12.99
C GLU A 46 3.70 2.62 -12.42
N GLU A 47 4.04 1.65 -13.27
CA GLU A 47 4.14 0.24 -12.86
C GLU A 47 5.11 0.00 -11.70
N TYR A 48 6.25 0.70 -11.69
CA TYR A 48 7.34 0.48 -10.73
C TYR A 48 7.71 1.71 -9.91
N TYR A 49 7.03 2.84 -10.13
CA TYR A 49 7.36 4.08 -9.45
C TYR A 49 6.15 5.00 -9.34
N CYS A 50 6.23 5.96 -8.43
CA CYS A 50 5.34 7.12 -8.43
C CYS A 50 6.16 8.41 -8.47
N VAL A 51 5.48 9.50 -8.85
CA VAL A 51 6.04 10.85 -8.79
C VAL A 51 5.31 11.60 -7.67
N LEU A 52 6.08 12.16 -6.74
CA LEU A 52 5.57 13.01 -5.67
C LEU A 52 5.91 14.46 -5.94
N ASP A 53 4.94 15.34 -5.74
CA ASP A 53 5.15 16.77 -5.52
C ASP A 53 5.39 16.99 -4.03
N MET A 54 6.57 17.49 -3.67
CA MET A 54 7.03 17.49 -2.28
C MET A 54 6.38 18.62 -1.48
N VAL A 55 5.94 18.29 -0.27
CA VAL A 55 5.40 19.28 0.67
C VAL A 55 6.54 19.72 1.59
N GLY A 56 6.94 20.99 1.50
CA GLY A 56 7.97 21.60 2.34
C GLY A 56 8.01 23.12 2.21
N ASP A 57 8.83 23.78 3.04
CA ASP A 57 8.93 25.25 3.13
C ASP A 57 9.76 25.88 1.99
N GLY A 58 10.30 25.07 1.08
CA GLY A 58 11.12 25.50 -0.06
C GLY A 58 10.35 25.54 -1.37
N ASP A 59 11.07 25.82 -2.46
CA ASP A 59 10.49 25.79 -3.81
C ASP A 59 9.89 24.42 -4.13
N PRO A 60 8.73 24.37 -4.82
CA PRO A 60 8.10 23.11 -5.19
C PRO A 60 9.01 22.32 -6.13
N TYR A 61 9.28 21.07 -5.75
CA TYR A 61 10.02 20.12 -6.57
C TYR A 61 9.37 18.75 -6.56
N GLN A 62 9.60 18.00 -7.64
CA GLN A 62 9.09 16.66 -7.80
C GLN A 62 10.20 15.64 -7.62
N ILE A 63 9.85 14.49 -7.02
CA ILE A 63 10.74 13.34 -6.93
C ILE A 63 10.09 12.10 -7.52
N ILE A 64 10.92 11.23 -8.08
CA ILE A 64 10.52 9.90 -8.54
C ILE A 64 10.87 8.91 -7.45
N VAL A 65 9.90 8.12 -7.01
CA VAL A 65 10.05 7.12 -5.97
C VAL A 65 9.86 5.73 -6.56
N ASN A 66 10.92 4.94 -6.58
CA ASN A 66 10.87 3.55 -7.04
C ASN A 66 10.25 2.65 -5.94
N PHE A 67 9.24 1.87 -6.30
CA PHE A 67 8.54 0.97 -5.38
C PHE A 67 9.41 -0.14 -4.80
N ALA A 68 10.50 -0.53 -5.49
CA ALA A 68 11.46 -1.47 -4.94
C ALA A 68 12.14 -0.95 -3.66
N GLU A 69 12.30 0.37 -3.55
CA GLU A 69 12.93 1.05 -2.41
C GLU A 69 11.94 1.41 -1.30
N VAL A 70 10.64 1.24 -1.55
CA VAL A 70 9.59 1.60 -0.61
C VAL A 70 9.44 0.52 0.45
N LYS A 71 9.50 0.95 1.71
CA LYS A 71 9.18 0.12 2.87
C LYS A 71 7.68 0.06 3.11
N TYR A 72 7.07 1.23 3.29
CA TYR A 72 5.63 1.38 3.41
C TYR A 72 5.20 2.79 3.02
N ILE A 73 3.92 2.93 2.70
CA ILE A 73 3.28 4.19 2.36
C ILE A 73 2.11 4.39 3.30
N ARG A 74 2.15 5.49 4.07
CA ARG A 74 1.05 5.91 4.92
C ARG A 74 0.19 6.91 4.17
N HIS A 75 -1.11 6.78 4.34
CA HIS A 75 -2.11 7.64 3.69
C HIS A 75 -3.38 7.67 4.55
N LYS A 76 -4.34 8.52 4.19
CA LYS A 76 -5.70 8.51 4.78
C LYS A 76 -6.45 7.24 4.41
N GLU A 77 -7.50 6.91 5.15
CA GLU A 77 -8.40 5.82 4.79
C GLU A 77 -8.91 5.99 3.36
N PHE A 78 -9.13 4.84 2.75
CA PHE A 78 -9.17 4.69 1.32
C PHE A 78 -10.32 3.72 1.09
N VAL A 79 -11.35 4.18 0.37
CA VAL A 79 -12.56 3.37 0.09
C VAL A 79 -12.16 2.05 -0.56
N SER A 80 -12.94 0.99 -0.40
CA SER A 80 -12.53 -0.34 -0.85
C SER A 80 -12.19 -0.40 -2.36
N VAL A 81 -11.41 -1.39 -2.78
CA VAL A 81 -11.06 -1.57 -4.21
C VAL A 81 -12.32 -1.71 -5.08
N GLU A 82 -13.33 -2.35 -4.51
CA GLU A 82 -14.69 -2.53 -5.00
C GLU A 82 -15.37 -1.19 -5.28
N GLU A 83 -15.30 -0.24 -4.34
CA GLU A 83 -15.90 1.09 -4.47
C GLU A 83 -15.14 2.00 -5.43
N ARG A 84 -13.83 1.75 -5.64
CA ARG A 84 -13.00 2.55 -6.58
C ARG A 84 -13.06 2.06 -8.02
N SER A 85 -13.35 0.78 -8.25
CA SER A 85 -13.35 0.20 -9.59
C SER A 85 -14.78 -0.02 -10.08
N PRO A 86 -15.27 0.79 -11.04
CA PRO A 86 -16.61 0.63 -11.58
C PRO A 86 -16.81 -0.67 -12.38
N ASN A 87 -15.74 -1.45 -12.62
CA ASN A 87 -15.84 -2.77 -13.27
C ASN A 87 -15.17 -3.86 -12.45
N TYR A 88 -15.14 -3.70 -11.13
CA TYR A 88 -14.75 -4.77 -10.23
C TYR A 88 -15.65 -6.00 -10.46
N THR A 89 -15.07 -7.17 -10.68
CA THR A 89 -15.83 -8.43 -10.68
C THR A 89 -15.39 -9.35 -9.55
N PRO A 90 -16.24 -10.24 -9.03
CA PRO A 90 -15.85 -11.22 -8.01
C PRO A 90 -14.65 -12.10 -8.42
N GLU A 91 -14.40 -12.29 -9.71
CA GLU A 91 -13.20 -12.98 -10.21
C GLU A 91 -11.90 -12.22 -9.93
N ASP A 92 -11.98 -10.91 -9.68
CA ASP A 92 -10.83 -10.10 -9.26
C ASP A 92 -10.42 -10.36 -7.81
N LYS A 93 -11.30 -11.00 -7.01
CA LYS A 93 -10.94 -11.60 -5.71
C LYS A 93 -10.16 -12.90 -5.84
N LYS A 94 -10.07 -13.52 -7.02
CA LYS A 94 -9.43 -14.84 -7.19
C LYS A 94 -7.90 -14.79 -7.28
N THR A 95 -7.25 -13.67 -6.98
CA THR A 95 -5.85 -13.74 -6.57
C THR A 95 -5.82 -14.60 -5.31
N SER A 96 -5.05 -15.69 -5.35
CA SER A 96 -4.85 -16.58 -4.21
C SER A 96 -4.27 -15.76 -3.06
N PHE A 97 -5.14 -15.18 -2.24
CA PHE A 97 -4.76 -14.51 -1.02
C PHE A 97 -4.19 -15.58 -0.10
N VAL A 98 -3.00 -15.32 0.42
CA VAL A 98 -2.41 -16.15 1.46
C VAL A 98 -3.06 -15.83 2.80
N PHE A 99 -3.61 -14.61 2.94
CA PHE A 99 -4.21 -14.10 4.18
C PHE A 99 -5.69 -13.73 4.00
N GLU A 100 -6.47 -13.91 5.06
CA GLU A 100 -7.87 -13.50 5.09
C GLU A 100 -8.02 -12.01 5.42
N ILE A 101 -9.03 -11.35 4.85
CA ILE A 101 -9.35 -9.97 5.23
C ILE A 101 -9.79 -9.97 6.70
N GLY A 102 -9.19 -9.09 7.50
CA GLY A 102 -9.37 -9.01 8.95
C GLY A 102 -8.32 -9.77 9.75
N GLU A 103 -7.47 -10.57 9.10
CA GLU A 103 -6.46 -11.37 9.79
C GLU A 103 -5.41 -10.49 10.49
N ASN A 104 -5.04 -10.88 11.71
CA ASN A 104 -4.00 -10.22 12.50
C ASN A 104 -2.62 -10.67 12.04
N ILE A 105 -1.82 -9.74 11.55
CA ILE A 105 -0.48 -10.03 11.04
C ILE A 105 0.62 -9.18 11.66
N VAL A 106 1.83 -9.72 11.60
CA VAL A 106 3.09 -9.03 11.89
C VAL A 106 3.93 -9.02 10.62
N CYS A 107 4.11 -7.84 10.06
CA CYS A 107 5.06 -7.58 8.99
C CYS A 107 6.46 -7.41 9.59
N ALA A 108 7.34 -8.40 9.39
CA ALA A 108 8.75 -8.30 9.75
C ALA A 108 9.56 -7.80 8.55
N PHE A 109 10.17 -6.63 8.68
CA PHE A 109 10.94 -5.99 7.60
C PHE A 109 12.38 -6.48 7.55
N LYS A 110 13.01 -6.34 6.37
CA LYS A 110 14.43 -6.68 6.16
C LYS A 110 15.41 -5.89 7.03
N ASP A 111 14.98 -4.73 7.52
CA ASP A 111 15.76 -3.91 8.48
C ASP A 111 15.55 -4.31 9.95
N GLY A 112 14.92 -5.45 10.22
CA GLY A 112 14.68 -5.99 11.56
C GLY A 112 13.49 -5.36 12.30
N LYS A 113 12.92 -4.26 11.80
CA LYS A 113 11.74 -3.63 12.42
C LYS A 113 10.49 -4.47 12.15
N ARG A 114 9.47 -4.28 12.99
CA ARG A 114 8.18 -4.99 12.88
C ARG A 114 7.02 -4.01 12.89
N MET A 115 5.96 -4.33 12.14
CA MET A 115 4.69 -3.59 12.14
C MET A 115 3.54 -4.57 12.28
N LYS A 116 2.66 -4.31 13.24
CA LYS A 116 1.45 -5.10 13.48
C LYS A 116 0.23 -4.41 12.87
N GLY A 117 -0.73 -5.20 12.40
CA GLY A 117 -2.01 -4.69 11.97
C GLY A 117 -2.94 -5.78 11.44
N PHE A 118 -4.10 -5.33 10.98
CA PHE A 118 -5.15 -6.16 10.40
C PHE A 118 -5.09 -6.05 8.88
N VAL A 119 -5.15 -7.18 8.17
CA VAL A 119 -5.20 -7.21 6.71
C VAL A 119 -6.51 -6.58 6.25
N LEU A 120 -6.41 -5.52 5.45
CA LEU A 120 -7.56 -4.94 4.75
C LEU A 120 -7.66 -5.47 3.32
N PHE A 121 -6.51 -5.67 2.69
CA PHE A 121 -6.40 -6.22 1.33
C PHE A 121 -4.99 -6.75 1.09
N GLU A 122 -4.87 -7.76 0.22
CA GLU A 122 -3.58 -8.30 -0.21
C GLU A 122 -3.43 -8.15 -1.73
N GLY A 123 -2.31 -7.63 -2.21
CA GLY A 123 -1.96 -7.62 -3.62
C GLY A 123 -0.83 -8.60 -3.92
N ALA A 124 -0.52 -8.80 -5.21
CA ALA A 124 0.64 -9.60 -5.60
C ALA A 124 1.96 -9.07 -5.00
N TYR A 125 2.09 -7.74 -4.89
CA TYR A 125 3.33 -7.06 -4.48
C TYR A 125 3.23 -6.28 -3.16
N TYR A 126 2.05 -6.16 -2.58
CA TYR A 126 1.84 -5.35 -1.37
C TYR A 126 0.81 -5.96 -0.44
N LEU A 127 0.79 -5.47 0.81
CA LEU A 127 -0.26 -5.69 1.80
C LEU A 127 -0.82 -4.34 2.22
N TYR A 128 -2.14 -4.19 2.17
CA TYR A 128 -2.82 -3.04 2.74
C TYR A 128 -3.34 -3.40 4.12
N ILE A 129 -2.89 -2.66 5.13
CA ILE A 129 -3.21 -2.95 6.53
C ILE A 129 -3.71 -1.72 7.26
N LYS A 130 -4.53 -1.97 8.28
CA LYS A 130 -4.76 -1.02 9.37
C LYS A 130 -3.84 -1.39 10.53
N THR A 131 -2.92 -0.51 10.88
CA THR A 131 -2.07 -0.73 12.07
C THR A 131 -2.90 -0.68 13.34
N GLU A 132 -2.41 -1.31 14.42
CA GLU A 132 -3.04 -1.23 15.76
C GLU A 132 -3.23 0.21 16.25
N LYS A 133 -2.40 1.15 15.77
CA LYS A 133 -2.48 2.59 16.07
C LYS A 133 -3.49 3.34 15.19
N GLY A 134 -4.29 2.64 14.38
CA GLY A 134 -5.32 3.21 13.51
C GLY A 134 -4.79 3.81 12.20
N ASN A 135 -3.49 3.75 11.91
CA ASN A 135 -2.94 4.24 10.63
C ASN A 135 -3.19 3.23 9.52
N PHE A 136 -3.49 3.74 8.32
CA PHE A 136 -3.60 2.97 7.10
C PHE A 136 -2.24 2.97 6.39
N CYS A 137 -1.73 1.77 6.14
CA CYS A 137 -0.42 1.57 5.55
C CYS A 137 -0.52 0.57 4.41
N THR A 138 0.09 0.92 3.29
CA THR A 138 0.40 -0.07 2.28
C THR A 138 1.87 -0.45 2.34
N ILE A 139 2.12 -1.73 2.56
CA ILE A 139 3.43 -2.32 2.80
C ILE A 139 3.86 -3.07 1.55
N MET A 140 5.05 -2.79 1.04
CA MET A 140 5.59 -3.54 -0.10
C MET A 140 6.13 -4.89 0.37
N LYS A 141 5.69 -5.99 -0.25
CA LYS A 141 6.15 -7.34 0.09
C LYS A 141 7.66 -7.51 -0.13
N SER A 142 8.22 -6.79 -1.10
CA SER A 142 9.68 -6.73 -1.35
C SER A 142 10.48 -6.23 -0.15
N ALA A 143 9.87 -5.42 0.73
CA ALA A 143 10.50 -4.88 1.93
C ALA A 143 10.45 -5.84 3.14
N LEU A 144 9.72 -6.96 3.03
CA LEU A 144 9.50 -7.92 4.11
C LEU A 144 10.51 -9.06 4.06
N SER A 145 10.91 -9.51 5.24
CA SER A 145 11.60 -10.80 5.43
C SER A 145 10.59 -11.93 5.56
N TYR A 146 9.52 -11.72 6.33
CA TYR A 146 8.42 -12.65 6.49
C TYR A 146 7.18 -11.94 7.04
N ILE A 147 6.03 -12.60 6.94
CA ILE A 147 4.77 -12.20 7.56
C ILE A 147 4.40 -13.31 8.54
N GLY A 148 4.12 -12.95 9.79
CA GLY A 148 3.61 -13.89 10.79
C GLY A 148 2.14 -13.62 11.08
N CYS A 149 1.33 -14.66 11.17
CA CYS A 149 -0.08 -14.56 11.56
C CYS A 149 -0.24 -14.82 13.07
N PHE A 150 -1.17 -14.11 13.70
CA PHE A 150 -1.62 -14.42 15.05
C PHE A 150 -2.98 -15.10 15.00
N CYS A 151 -3.08 -16.31 15.52
CA CYS A 151 -4.34 -16.79 16.07
C CYS A 151 -4.48 -16.15 17.46
N PRO A 152 -5.54 -15.37 17.74
CA PRO A 152 -5.85 -15.03 19.11
C PRO A 152 -6.07 -16.35 19.87
N SER A 153 -5.33 -16.56 20.96
CA SER A 153 -5.61 -17.65 21.89
C SER A 153 -7.07 -17.54 22.32
N PRO A 154 -7.85 -18.64 22.39
CA PRO A 154 -9.22 -18.57 22.88
C PRO A 154 -9.21 -17.88 24.24
N GLU A 155 -10.03 -16.84 24.38
CA GLU A 155 -10.25 -16.19 25.66
C GLU A 155 -10.57 -17.27 26.68
N LYS A 156 -9.77 -17.36 27.74
CA LYS A 156 -10.13 -18.20 28.88
C LYS A 156 -11.39 -17.57 29.45
N GLY A 157 -12.54 -18.16 29.13
CA GLY A 157 -13.80 -17.81 29.76
C GLY A 157 -13.64 -17.90 31.27
N GLU A 158 -13.99 -16.81 31.95
CA GLU A 158 -14.29 -16.82 33.38
C GLU A 158 -15.63 -17.51 33.65
#